data_AF-A0A818R0V1-F1
#
_entry.id   AF-A0A818R0V1-F1
#
_cell.length_a   1.000
_cell.length_b   1.000
_cell.length_c   1.000
_cell.angle_alpha   90.00
_cell.angle_beta   90.00
_cell.angle_gamma   90.00
#
_symmetry.space_group_name_H-M   'P 1'
#
loop_
_entity.id
_entity.type
_entity.pdbx_description
1 polymer ?
#
loop_
_entity_poly.entity_id
_entity_poly.type
_entity_poly.pdbx_seq_one_letter_code
_entity_poly.pdbx_strand_id
1 'polypeptide(L)'
;MSVFILVVSFSTNGEATIIHSKQGPTSFDRQEKQFNGIEGHWKLVDYPQHSDCTGYHFHIYKKDETDNNYYRLSTSVVNTMSSILCHDPSTNQWQSQGCMQTLMGGDQESMRKEDVISELIKGITGVELRGQQLVITSNGNQVKLDRYTPEPPKAYTKNVFAAED
;
A
#
# COMPACT_ATOMS: atom_id res chain seq x y z
N MET A 1 -5.04 10.28 39.36
CA MET A 1 -4.70 10.81 38.04
C MET A 1 -5.77 10.31 37.07
N SER A 2 -6.63 11.18 36.54
CA SER A 2 -7.76 10.76 35.70
C SER A 2 -7.36 10.82 34.24
N VAL A 3 -7.39 9.67 33.57
CA VAL A 3 -7.17 9.55 32.12
C VAL A 3 -8.51 9.86 31.43
N PHE A 4 -8.48 10.75 30.44
CA PHE A 4 -9.61 10.99 29.55
C PHE A 4 -9.19 10.60 28.13
N ILE A 5 -10.11 10.00 27.37
CA ILE A 5 -9.89 9.61 25.99
C ILE A 5 -10.75 10.49 25.09
N LEU A 6 -10.11 11.10 24.09
CA LEU A 6 -10.76 11.85 23.04
C LEU A 6 -11.19 10.87 21.94
N VAL A 7 -12.49 10.64 21.78
CA VAL A 7 -13.01 9.90 20.62
C VAL A 7 -13.41 10.91 19.56
N VAL A 8 -12.69 10.89 18.43
CA VAL A 8 -13.00 11.71 17.25
C VAL A 8 -13.67 10.81 16.23
N SER A 9 -14.91 11.11 15.89
CA SER A 9 -15.64 10.46 14.80
C SER A 9 -15.86 11.46 13.68
N PHE A 10 -15.74 11.01 12.44
CA PHE A 10 -15.94 11.84 11.25
C PHE A 10 -17.21 11.40 10.55
N SER A 11 -18.12 12.33 10.29
CA SER A 11 -19.27 12.06 9.42
C SER A 11 -18.86 12.09 7.95
N THR A 12 -19.67 11.49 7.08
CA THR A 12 -19.48 11.51 5.61
C THR A 12 -19.46 12.92 5.02
N ASN A 13 -19.89 13.93 5.78
CA ASN A 13 -19.94 15.33 5.37
C ASN A 13 -18.74 16.14 5.91
N GLY A 14 -17.76 15.48 6.54
CA GLY A 14 -16.54 16.11 7.06
C GLY A 14 -16.69 16.78 8.42
N GLU A 15 -17.83 16.60 9.11
CA GLU A 15 -17.99 17.11 10.47
C GLU A 15 -17.31 16.15 11.46
N ALA A 16 -16.43 16.71 12.30
CA ALA A 16 -15.81 15.97 13.39
C ALA A 16 -16.66 16.09 14.65
N THR A 17 -17.18 14.97 15.15
CA THR A 17 -17.85 14.92 16.46
C THR A 17 -16.85 14.43 17.51
N ILE A 18 -16.62 15.27 18.51
CA ILE A 18 -15.79 14.97 19.68
C ILE A 18 -16.70 14.55 20.82
N ILE A 19 -16.61 13.28 21.24
CA ILE A 19 -17.37 12.77 22.37
C ILE A 19 -16.42 12.58 23.55
N HIS A 20 -16.66 13.32 24.64
CA HIS A 20 -16.03 13.06 25.93
C HIS A 20 -16.68 11.83 26.58
N SER A 21 -16.15 10.64 26.32
CA SER A 21 -16.64 9.41 26.96
C SER A 21 -15.78 9.02 28.17
N LYS A 22 -16.44 8.64 29.28
CA LYS A 22 -15.80 8.01 30.45
C LYS A 22 -15.49 6.51 30.24
N GLN A 23 -16.04 5.90 29.18
CA GLN A 23 -15.77 4.53 28.79
C GLN A 23 -15.27 4.53 27.34
N GLY A 24 -13.98 4.21 27.16
CA GLY A 24 -13.42 3.98 25.84
C GLY A 24 -14.09 2.77 25.19
N PRO A 25 -14.09 2.67 23.84
CA PRO A 25 -14.42 1.42 23.17
C PRO A 25 -13.54 0.30 23.74
N THR A 26 -14.19 -0.79 24.18
CA THR A 26 -13.52 -1.93 24.80
C THR A 26 -12.89 -2.87 23.78
N SER A 27 -13.21 -2.71 22.50
CA SER A 27 -12.54 -3.34 21.35
C SER A 27 -12.57 -2.41 20.15
N PHE A 28 -11.47 -2.42 19.40
CA PHE A 28 -11.42 -1.93 18.02
C PHE A 28 -11.26 -3.18 17.14
N ASP A 29 -12.37 -3.77 16.74
CA ASP A 29 -12.32 -4.87 15.79
C ASP A 29 -12.01 -4.28 14.41
N ARG A 30 -10.76 -4.43 13.96
CA ARG A 30 -10.39 -4.13 12.58
C ARG A 30 -11.18 -5.10 11.70
N GLN A 31 -12.18 -4.61 10.99
CA GLN A 31 -12.79 -5.41 9.93
C GLN A 31 -11.71 -5.71 8.89
N GLU A 32 -11.42 -6.99 8.68
CA GLU A 32 -10.53 -7.40 7.59
C GLU A 32 -11.14 -6.93 6.27
N LYS A 33 -10.46 -6.00 5.60
CA LYS A 33 -10.88 -5.55 4.28
C LYS A 33 -10.73 -6.74 3.33
N GLN A 34 -11.86 -7.24 2.82
CA GLN A 34 -11.86 -8.22 1.75
C GLN A 34 -11.41 -7.54 0.46
N PHE A 35 -10.36 -8.06 -0.15
CA PHE A 35 -9.85 -7.55 -1.42
C PHE A 35 -10.41 -8.35 -2.59
N ASN A 36 -10.82 -7.64 -3.63
CA ASN A 36 -11.34 -8.24 -4.86
C ASN A 36 -10.40 -7.93 -6.04
N GLY A 37 -10.27 -8.88 -6.96
CA GLY A 37 -9.45 -8.72 -8.15
C GLY A 37 -7.99 -8.40 -7.81
N ILE A 38 -7.45 -7.34 -8.41
CA ILE A 38 -6.05 -6.93 -8.23
C ILE A 38 -5.80 -6.13 -6.95
N GLU A 39 -6.84 -5.72 -6.23
CA GLU A 39 -6.67 -4.99 -4.97
C GLU A 39 -5.98 -5.88 -3.94
N GLY A 40 -5.18 -5.29 -3.06
CA GLY A 40 -4.59 -5.95 -1.91
C GLY A 40 -3.14 -5.65 -1.65
N HIS A 41 -2.60 -6.46 -0.74
CA HIS A 41 -1.21 -6.48 -0.33
C HIS A 41 -0.49 -7.59 -1.08
N TRP A 42 0.55 -7.21 -1.80
CA TRP A 42 1.27 -8.06 -2.74
C TRP A 42 2.75 -8.08 -2.41
N LYS A 43 3.38 -9.25 -2.43
CA LYS A 43 4.81 -9.41 -2.21
C LYS A 43 5.46 -9.89 -3.48
N LEU A 44 6.49 -9.20 -3.96
CA LEU A 44 7.25 -9.59 -5.14
C LEU A 44 8.00 -10.90 -4.86
N VAL A 45 7.69 -11.96 -5.60
CA VAL A 45 8.27 -13.31 -5.40
C VAL A 45 9.15 -13.77 -6.56
N ASP A 46 8.98 -13.19 -7.74
CA ASP A 46 9.77 -13.51 -8.92
C ASP A 46 10.04 -12.26 -9.75
N TYR A 47 11.32 -11.89 -9.86
CA TYR A 47 11.81 -10.84 -10.75
C TYR A 47 13.14 -11.29 -11.38
N PRO A 48 13.12 -12.04 -12.50
CA PRO A 48 14.31 -12.73 -13.01
C PRO A 48 15.52 -11.82 -13.30
N GLN A 49 15.27 -10.58 -13.74
CA GLN A 49 16.31 -9.60 -14.06
C GLN A 49 16.91 -8.95 -12.81
N HIS A 50 16.18 -8.96 -11.69
CA HIS A 50 16.51 -8.26 -10.45
C HIS A 50 16.07 -9.08 -9.22
N SER A 51 16.62 -10.28 -9.08
CA SER A 51 16.26 -11.21 -8.00
C SER A 51 16.53 -10.65 -6.59
N ASP A 52 17.45 -9.69 -6.49
CA ASP A 52 17.78 -8.93 -5.28
C ASP A 52 16.65 -7.99 -4.80
N CYS A 53 15.64 -7.76 -5.65
CA CYS A 53 14.43 -7.02 -5.33
C CYS A 53 13.27 -7.92 -4.88
N THR A 54 13.44 -9.24 -4.85
CA THR A 54 12.40 -10.12 -4.30
C THR A 54 12.14 -9.80 -2.83
N GLY A 55 10.88 -9.86 -2.42
CA GLY A 55 10.41 -9.54 -1.08
C GLY A 55 9.80 -8.15 -0.90
N TYR A 56 9.95 -7.23 -1.86
CA TYR A 56 9.31 -5.92 -1.75
C TYR A 56 7.77 -6.01 -1.77
N HIS A 57 7.15 -5.17 -0.96
CA HIS A 57 5.70 -5.15 -0.79
C HIS A 57 5.07 -4.04 -1.63
N PHE A 58 4.00 -4.38 -2.31
CA PHE A 58 3.18 -3.51 -3.12
C PHE A 58 1.76 -3.49 -2.56
N HIS A 59 1.12 -2.35 -2.69
CA HIS A 59 -0.23 -2.11 -2.23
C HIS A 59 -1.03 -1.56 -3.40
N ILE A 60 -2.13 -2.23 -3.73
CA ILE A 60 -3.02 -1.83 -4.81
C ILE A 60 -4.41 -1.63 -4.22
N TYR A 61 -4.99 -0.44 -4.41
CA TYR A 61 -6.35 -0.14 -3.98
C TYR A 61 -7.07 0.66 -5.04
N LYS A 62 -8.39 0.51 -5.17
CA LYS A 62 -9.16 1.45 -6.00
C LYS A 62 -8.95 2.88 -5.54
N LYS A 63 -8.78 3.80 -6.50
CA LYS A 63 -8.66 5.23 -6.24
C LYS A 63 -10.01 5.81 -5.80
N ASP A 64 -11.09 5.34 -6.41
CA ASP A 64 -12.48 5.69 -6.14
C ASP A 64 -13.32 4.40 -6.23
N GLU A 65 -14.27 4.20 -5.34
CA GLU A 65 -15.13 3.00 -5.35
C GLU A 65 -16.05 2.94 -6.58
N THR A 66 -16.30 4.08 -7.21
CA THR A 66 -17.14 4.19 -8.41
C THR A 66 -16.37 3.97 -9.71
N ASP A 67 -15.03 4.11 -9.69
CA ASP A 67 -14.19 3.99 -10.88
C ASP A 67 -13.35 2.71 -10.85
N ASN A 68 -13.83 1.71 -11.60
CA ASN A 68 -13.20 0.39 -11.69
C ASN A 68 -11.91 0.37 -12.52
N ASN A 69 -11.54 1.48 -13.15
CA ASN A 69 -10.39 1.55 -14.06
C ASN A 69 -9.17 2.21 -13.43
N TYR A 70 -9.28 2.83 -12.26
CA TYR A 70 -8.18 3.57 -11.63
C TYR A 70 -7.84 3.01 -10.26
N TYR A 71 -6.59 2.61 -10.10
CA TYR A 71 -6.06 2.04 -8.87
C TYR A 71 -4.85 2.86 -8.41
N ARG A 72 -4.73 3.08 -7.11
CA ARG A 72 -3.48 3.55 -6.51
C ARG A 72 -2.58 2.33 -6.30
N LEU A 73 -1.36 2.43 -6.82
CA LEU A 73 -0.25 1.51 -6.54
C LEU A 73 0.74 2.23 -5.63
N SER A 74 1.13 1.62 -4.53
CA SER A 74 2.20 2.13 -3.68
C SER A 74 3.13 1.04 -3.17
N THR A 75 4.39 1.40 -2.96
CA THR A 75 5.43 0.54 -2.38
C THR A 75 6.43 1.38 -1.61
N SER A 76 7.30 0.76 -0.83
CA SER A 76 8.36 1.45 -0.11
C SER A 76 9.66 0.66 -0.17
N VAL A 77 10.75 1.34 -0.56
CA VAL A 77 12.12 0.83 -0.47
C VAL A 77 12.84 1.61 0.62
N VAL A 78 13.47 2.73 0.28
CA VAL A 78 13.81 3.79 1.24
C VAL A 78 12.66 4.78 1.23
N ASN A 79 12.31 5.25 0.04
CA ASN A 79 11.22 6.16 -0.20
C ASN A 79 9.92 5.43 -0.46
N THR A 80 8.83 6.06 -0.03
CA THR A 80 7.50 5.65 -0.44
C THR A 80 7.25 6.13 -1.86
N MET A 81 6.97 5.19 -2.76
CA MET A 81 6.59 5.43 -4.14
C MET A 81 5.08 5.24 -4.30
N SER A 82 4.43 6.14 -5.05
CA SER A 82 3.01 6.06 -5.37
C SER A 82 2.77 6.40 -6.83
N SER A 83 1.94 5.59 -7.49
CA SER A 83 1.49 5.79 -8.87
C SER A 83 -0.01 5.49 -9.00
N ILE A 84 -0.60 5.92 -10.10
CA ILE A 84 -1.96 5.55 -10.49
C ILE A 84 -1.87 4.54 -11.63
N LEU A 85 -2.38 3.33 -11.42
CA LEU A 85 -2.61 2.36 -12.48
C LEU A 85 -3.96 2.65 -13.13
N CYS A 86 -3.96 2.81 -14.45
CA CYS A 86 -5.16 3.00 -15.26
C CYS A 86 -5.33 1.78 -16.19
N HIS A 87 -6.52 1.18 -16.15
CA HIS A 87 -6.94 0.11 -17.06
C HIS A 87 -7.81 0.68 -18.17
N ASP A 88 -7.43 0.41 -19.42
CA ASP A 88 -8.32 0.65 -20.56
C ASP A 88 -9.06 -0.66 -20.90
N PRO A 89 -10.37 -0.75 -20.61
CA PRO A 89 -11.13 -1.98 -20.85
C PRO A 89 -11.32 -2.28 -22.34
N SER A 90 -11.16 -1.29 -23.23
CA SER A 90 -11.36 -1.49 -24.67
C SER A 90 -10.20 -2.22 -25.33
N THR A 91 -8.99 -2.02 -24.83
CA THR A 91 -7.74 -2.63 -25.32
C THR A 91 -7.14 -3.66 -24.35
N ASN A 92 -7.74 -3.78 -23.17
CA ASN A 92 -7.25 -4.55 -22.03
C ASN A 92 -5.80 -4.20 -21.66
N GLN A 93 -5.38 -2.97 -21.90
CA GLN A 93 -4.05 -2.47 -21.57
C GLN A 93 -4.06 -1.78 -20.21
N TRP A 94 -2.93 -1.87 -19.51
CA TRP A 94 -2.68 -1.13 -18.28
C TRP A 94 -1.62 -0.08 -18.53
N GLN A 95 -1.66 1.01 -17.76
CA GLN A 95 -0.61 2.01 -17.77
C GLN A 95 -0.43 2.60 -16.38
N SER A 96 0.82 2.86 -16.01
CA SER A 96 1.14 3.63 -14.81
C SER A 96 1.20 5.12 -15.16
N GLN A 97 0.39 5.94 -14.48
CA GLN A 97 0.32 7.38 -14.66
C GLN A 97 0.95 8.09 -13.47
N GLY A 98 2.08 8.75 -13.74
CA GLY A 98 2.85 9.51 -12.75
C GLY A 98 3.44 8.61 -11.66
N CYS A 99 4.71 8.78 -11.34
CA CYS A 99 5.31 8.11 -10.18
C CYS A 99 5.87 9.19 -9.27
N MET A 100 5.25 9.36 -8.10
CA MET A 100 5.72 10.26 -7.07
C MET A 100 6.48 9.46 -6.02
N GLN A 101 7.55 10.04 -5.50
CA GLN A 101 8.32 9.44 -4.42
C GLN A 101 8.69 10.47 -3.35
N THR A 102 8.81 10.02 -2.10
CA THR A 102 9.48 10.83 -1.08
C THR A 102 10.96 11.00 -1.41
N LEU A 103 11.66 11.92 -0.73
CA LEU A 103 13.05 12.27 -1.03
C LEU A 103 13.96 12.12 0.19
N MET A 104 13.98 10.92 0.78
CA MET A 104 14.92 10.50 1.81
C MET A 104 16.20 9.95 1.17
N GLY A 105 17.34 10.23 1.80
CA GLY A 105 18.62 9.62 1.42
C GLY A 105 18.74 8.21 1.97
N GLY A 106 19.43 7.35 1.23
CA GLY A 106 19.75 5.98 1.61
C GLY A 106 21.17 5.59 1.17
N ASP A 107 21.60 4.38 1.55
CA ASP A 107 22.84 3.82 1.02
C ASP A 107 22.73 3.50 -0.47
N GLN A 108 23.87 3.32 -1.14
CA GLN A 108 23.94 3.13 -2.59
C GLN A 108 23.17 1.88 -3.06
N GLU A 109 23.16 0.80 -2.28
CA GLU A 109 22.46 -0.42 -2.65
C GLU A 109 20.95 -0.22 -2.61
N SER A 110 20.45 0.41 -1.55
CA SER A 110 19.04 0.72 -1.38
C SER A 110 18.54 1.69 -2.45
N MET A 111 19.31 2.73 -2.80
CA MET A 111 18.96 3.65 -3.88
C MET A 111 18.92 2.96 -5.25
N ARG A 112 19.86 2.03 -5.53
CA ARG A 112 19.81 1.25 -6.78
C ARG A 112 18.55 0.37 -6.86
N LYS A 113 18.15 -0.27 -5.76
CA LYS A 113 16.91 -1.07 -5.73
C LYS A 113 15.68 -0.19 -5.90
N GLU A 114 15.70 1.02 -5.34
CA GLU A 114 14.65 2.01 -5.53
C GLU A 114 14.48 2.40 -7.00
N ASP A 115 15.58 2.65 -7.72
CA ASP A 115 15.55 2.93 -9.17
C ASP A 115 14.92 1.75 -9.94
N VAL A 116 15.32 0.52 -9.64
CA VAL A 116 14.76 -0.69 -10.28
C VAL A 116 13.26 -0.82 -10.05
N ILE A 117 12.79 -0.58 -8.82
CA ILE A 117 11.36 -0.65 -8.48
C ILE A 117 10.59 0.52 -9.11
N SER A 118 11.18 1.71 -9.16
CA SER A 118 10.61 2.88 -9.84
C SER A 118 10.41 2.61 -11.33
N GLU A 119 11.41 2.03 -12.00
CA GLU A 119 11.31 1.65 -13.41
C GLU A 119 10.33 0.49 -13.65
N LEU A 120 10.26 -0.46 -12.73
CA LEU A 120 9.23 -1.50 -12.75
C LEU A 120 7.83 -0.87 -12.76
N ILE A 121 7.56 0.10 -11.87
CA ILE A 121 6.26 0.78 -11.76
C ILE A 121 5.95 1.59 -13.01
N LYS A 122 6.89 2.43 -13.47
CA LYS A 122 6.67 3.29 -14.64
C LYS A 122 6.45 2.48 -15.92
N GLY A 123 7.07 1.30 -16.01
CA GLY A 123 7.01 0.43 -17.18
C GLY A 123 5.79 -0.48 -17.27
N ILE A 124 4.86 -0.44 -16.31
CA ILE A 124 3.70 -1.36 -16.28
C ILE A 124 2.82 -1.16 -17.50
N THR A 125 2.65 -2.23 -18.28
CA THR A 125 1.76 -2.30 -19.44
C THR A 125 0.68 -3.37 -19.32
N GLY A 126 0.82 -4.29 -18.37
CA GLY A 126 -0.15 -5.36 -18.13
C GLY A 126 -0.22 -5.76 -16.67
N VAL A 127 -1.44 -6.04 -16.20
CA VAL A 127 -1.70 -6.59 -14.87
C VAL A 127 -2.72 -7.71 -15.02
N GLU A 128 -2.37 -8.90 -14.55
CA GLU A 128 -3.20 -10.10 -14.67
C GLU A 128 -3.26 -10.84 -13.34
N LEU A 129 -4.45 -11.26 -12.93
CA LEU A 129 -4.63 -12.12 -11.76
C LEU A 129 -4.71 -13.59 -12.22
N ARG A 130 -3.73 -14.40 -11.82
CA ARG A 130 -3.68 -15.85 -12.09
C ARG A 130 -3.91 -16.61 -10.78
N GLY A 131 -5.17 -16.88 -10.47
CA GLY A 131 -5.56 -17.45 -9.17
C GLY A 131 -5.29 -16.45 -8.05
N GLN A 132 -4.37 -16.79 -7.14
CA GLN A 132 -3.96 -15.91 -6.03
C GLN A 132 -2.67 -15.12 -6.29
N GLN A 133 -2.13 -15.23 -7.50
CA GLN A 133 -0.89 -14.56 -7.89
C GLN A 133 -1.20 -13.41 -8.86
N LEU A 134 -0.59 -12.26 -8.61
CA LEU A 134 -0.59 -11.12 -9.53
C LEU A 134 0.62 -11.22 -10.44
N VAL A 135 0.40 -11.17 -11.75
CA VAL A 135 1.45 -11.08 -12.76
C VAL A 135 1.44 -9.68 -13.34
N ILE A 136 2.54 -8.95 -13.17
CA ILE A 136 2.73 -7.62 -13.76
C ILE A 136 3.65 -7.77 -14.96
N THR A 137 3.20 -7.28 -16.11
CA THR A 137 4.05 -7.09 -17.29
C THR A 137 4.56 -5.65 -17.26
N SER A 138 5.89 -5.49 -17.26
CA SER A 138 6.55 -4.19 -17.25
C SER A 138 7.81 -4.21 -18.11
N ASN A 139 7.95 -3.23 -19.00
CA ASN A 139 9.07 -3.12 -19.94
C ASN A 139 9.34 -4.42 -20.73
N GLY A 140 8.28 -5.15 -21.09
CA GLY A 140 8.35 -6.44 -21.80
C GLY A 140 8.72 -7.65 -20.92
N ASN A 141 8.99 -7.44 -19.63
CA ASN A 141 9.28 -8.50 -18.67
C ASN A 141 8.05 -8.82 -17.82
N GLN A 142 7.97 -10.05 -17.31
CA GLN A 142 6.94 -10.44 -16.35
C GLN A 142 7.54 -10.61 -14.95
N VAL A 143 6.87 -10.03 -13.97
CA VAL A 143 7.17 -10.22 -12.55
C VAL A 143 5.95 -10.80 -11.84
N LYS A 144 6.17 -11.59 -10.80
CA LYS A 144 5.09 -12.26 -10.06
C LYS A 144 5.06 -11.79 -8.63
N LEU A 145 3.84 -11.57 -8.13
CA LEU A 145 3.60 -11.17 -6.77
C LEU A 145 2.57 -12.10 -6.12
N ASP A 146 2.85 -12.55 -4.92
CA ASP A 146 1.92 -13.34 -4.12
C ASP A 146 1.17 -12.44 -3.15
N ARG A 147 -0.11 -12.72 -2.95
CA ARG A 147 -0.91 -12.02 -1.95
C ARG A 147 -0.42 -12.37 -0.55
N TYR A 148 -0.28 -11.38 0.32
CA TYR A 148 0.07 -11.60 1.73
C TYR A 148 -0.88 -10.86 2.67
N THR A 149 -1.00 -11.36 3.90
CA THR A 149 -1.71 -10.65 4.96
C THR A 149 -0.68 -9.94 5.82
N PRO A 150 -0.69 -8.59 5.91
CA PRO A 150 0.24 -7.88 6.78
C PRO A 150 -0.02 -8.26 8.24
N GLU A 151 1.06 -8.43 9.02
CA GLU A 151 0.93 -8.70 10.44
C GLU A 151 0.16 -7.56 11.13
N PRO A 152 -0.73 -7.88 12.09
CA PRO A 152 -1.38 -6.85 12.88
C PRO A 152 -0.32 -6.01 13.61
N PRO A 153 -0.50 -4.68 13.70
CA PRO A 153 0.46 -3.83 14.40
C PRO A 153 0.62 -4.30 15.84
N LYS A 154 1.86 -4.39 16.30
CA LYS A 154 2.15 -4.70 17.70
C LYS A 154 1.63 -3.56 18.56
N ALA A 155 0.89 -3.89 19.62
CA ALA A 155 0.42 -2.89 20.58
C ALA A 155 1.62 -2.14 21.18
N TYR A 156 1.67 -0.82 21.01
CA TYR A 156 2.65 0.02 21.68
C TYR A 156 2.15 0.30 23.10
N THR A 157 2.81 -0.29 24.09
CA THR A 157 2.46 -0.10 25.52
C THR A 157 3.28 1.00 26.20
N LYS A 158 4.35 1.49 25.55
CA LYS A 158 5.15 2.60 26.09
C LYS A 158 4.45 3.93 25.78
N ASN A 159 4.04 4.64 26.82
CA ASN A 159 3.59 6.02 26.69
C ASN A 159 4.79 6.88 26.25
N VAL A 160 4.77 7.36 25.01
CA VAL A 160 5.84 8.21 24.43
C VAL A 160 5.91 9.60 25.06
N PHE A 161 4.97 9.95 25.95
CA PHE A 161 4.95 11.18 26.73
C PHE A 161 5.15 10.96 28.23
N ALA A 162 5.39 9.72 28.67
CA ALA A 162 5.84 9.51 30.05
C ALA A 162 7.28 10.01 30.13
N ALA A 163 7.49 11.10 30.87
CA ALA A 163 8.82 11.53 31.26
C ALA A 163 9.53 10.33 31.93
N GLU A 164 10.76 10.07 31.51
CA GLU A 164 11.63 9.15 32.24
C GLU A 164 12.00 9.88 33.55
N ASP A 165 11.53 9.36 34.68
CA ASP A 165 11.95 9.80 36.03
C ASP A 165 13.41 9.39 36.30
#